data_AF-K1WCW9-F1
#
_entry.id   AF-K1WCW9-F1
#
_cell.length_a   1.000
_cell.length_b   1.000
_cell.length_c   1.000
_cell.angle_alpha   90.00
_cell.angle_beta   90.00
_cell.angle_gamma   90.00
#
_symmetry.space_group_name_H-M   'P 1'
#
loop_
_entity.id
_entity.type
_entity.pdbx_description
1 polymer ?
#
loop_
_entity_poly.entity_id
_entity_poly.type
_entity_poly.pdbx_seq_one_letter_code
_entity_poly.pdbx_strand_id
1 'polypeptide(L)'
;MSKLSPELKALIADPAAKGGDVPAPSPEVTQALFGRLSSNPHIGRETWLCLAAAVLLTINSSETLCLLYDFAKGETVKDQVYVASCISFGGVPRSINNLGALYSHLSYAVRDGLESDAARTGLSKAEGLELWKDIYGVHADTLIEKLSAFHPDLAEYILASHYGPLLTDPPAEPGQFRLGRVLTSVIAIAALRAVTGVGLQVTSHVYGLKAAKDDGTVKGCKWLQSDEGCMWILRTTDDIVNTVLRS
;
A
#
# COMPACT_ATOMS: atom_id res chain seq x y z
N MET A 1 -3.80 6.04 21.96
CA MET A 1 -4.65 5.52 20.87
C MET A 1 -5.92 4.92 21.47
N SER A 2 -7.10 5.26 20.94
CA SER A 2 -8.36 4.63 21.37
C SER A 2 -8.32 3.14 21.04
N LYS A 3 -8.73 2.28 21.99
CA LYS A 3 -8.87 0.84 21.71
C LYS A 3 -9.97 0.63 20.66
N LEU A 4 -9.72 -0.24 19.68
CA LEU A 4 -10.76 -0.70 18.75
C LEU A 4 -11.74 -1.63 19.48
N SER A 5 -13.03 -1.52 19.20
CA SER A 5 -14.02 -2.46 19.71
C SER A 5 -13.73 -3.89 19.24
N PRO A 6 -14.19 -4.91 19.97
CA PRO A 6 -14.10 -6.30 19.53
C PRO A 6 -14.70 -6.55 18.14
N GLU A 7 -15.82 -5.89 17.82
CA GLU A 7 -16.54 -6.03 16.55
C GLU A 7 -15.72 -5.47 15.39
N LEU A 8 -15.10 -4.29 15.56
CA LEU A 8 -14.24 -3.71 14.53
C LEU A 8 -12.99 -4.58 14.29
N LYS A 9 -12.41 -5.14 15.36
CA LYS A 9 -11.29 -6.10 15.21
C LYS A 9 -11.71 -7.36 14.46
N ALA A 10 -12.88 -7.91 14.79
CA ALA A 10 -13.42 -9.09 14.13
C ALA A 10 -13.66 -8.84 12.64
N LEU A 11 -14.20 -7.67 12.28
CA LEU A 11 -14.43 -7.29 10.88
C LEU A 11 -13.13 -7.12 10.08
N ILE A 12 -12.09 -6.54 10.70
CA ILE A 12 -10.76 -6.43 10.07
C ILE A 12 -10.17 -7.83 9.84
N ALA A 13 -10.34 -8.73 10.82
CA ALA A 13 -9.81 -10.10 10.78
C ALA A 13 -10.71 -11.11 10.05
N ASP A 14 -11.82 -10.67 9.45
CA ASP A 14 -12.78 -11.56 8.78
C ASP A 14 -12.08 -12.37 7.67
N PRO A 15 -12.14 -13.71 7.68
CA PRO A 15 -11.57 -14.54 6.62
C PRO A 15 -12.09 -14.21 5.22
N ALA A 16 -13.33 -13.75 5.09
CA ALA A 16 -13.91 -13.32 3.82
C ALA A 16 -13.18 -12.11 3.22
N ALA A 17 -12.53 -11.30 4.06
CA ALA A 17 -11.71 -10.17 3.65
C ALA A 17 -10.35 -10.57 3.07
N LYS A 18 -9.95 -11.84 3.24
CA LYS A 18 -8.66 -12.37 2.81
C LYS A 18 -7.49 -11.49 3.29
N GLY A 19 -7.54 -11.04 4.55
CA GLY A 19 -6.57 -10.08 5.09
C GLY A 19 -5.18 -10.65 5.37
N GLY A 20 -5.02 -11.97 5.36
CA GLY A 20 -3.75 -12.67 5.54
C GLY A 20 -3.00 -12.88 4.22
N ASP A 21 -1.71 -13.16 4.32
CA ASP A 21 -0.87 -13.47 3.17
C ASP A 21 -1.33 -14.74 2.42
N VAL A 22 -0.90 -14.87 1.17
CA VAL A 22 -1.20 -16.06 0.37
C VAL A 22 -0.32 -17.21 0.86
N PRO A 23 -0.93 -18.30 1.41
CA PRO A 23 -0.17 -19.39 2.03
C PRO A 23 0.68 -20.13 0.99
N ALA A 24 1.81 -20.70 1.45
CA ALA A 24 2.65 -21.47 0.54
C ALA A 24 1.96 -22.78 0.09
N PRO A 25 2.17 -23.19 -1.18
CA PRO A 25 1.88 -24.55 -1.61
C PRO A 25 2.76 -25.57 -0.87
N SER A 26 2.46 -26.86 -1.03
CA SER A 26 3.28 -27.91 -0.40
C SER A 26 4.75 -27.81 -0.84
N PRO A 27 5.71 -28.23 0.00
CA PRO A 27 7.13 -28.21 -0.33
C PRO A 27 7.46 -28.89 -1.65
N GLU A 28 6.78 -30.00 -1.98
CA GLU A 28 6.97 -30.74 -3.23
C GLU A 28 6.55 -29.93 -4.45
N VAL A 29 5.40 -29.24 -4.36
CA VAL A 29 4.90 -28.37 -5.43
C VAL A 29 5.84 -27.18 -5.64
N THR A 30 6.29 -26.58 -4.55
CA THR A 30 7.19 -25.43 -4.56
C THR A 30 8.58 -25.79 -5.11
N GLN A 31 9.15 -26.91 -4.68
CA GLN A 31 10.42 -27.43 -5.23
C GLN A 31 10.29 -27.78 -6.71
N ALA A 32 9.19 -28.43 -7.13
CA ALA A 32 8.96 -28.75 -8.54
C ALA A 32 8.82 -27.48 -9.39
N LEU A 33 8.18 -26.42 -8.88
CA LEU A 33 8.09 -25.13 -9.56
C LEU A 33 9.47 -24.50 -9.77
N PHE A 34 10.27 -24.37 -8.70
CA PHE A 34 11.58 -23.72 -8.79
C PHE A 34 12.58 -24.55 -9.58
N GLY A 35 12.52 -25.89 -9.49
CA GLY A 35 13.31 -26.80 -10.33
C GLY A 35 12.99 -26.65 -11.82
N ARG A 36 11.72 -26.47 -12.20
CA ARG A 36 11.35 -26.17 -13.60
C ARG A 36 11.87 -24.81 -14.07
N LEU A 37 11.81 -23.78 -13.21
CA LEU A 37 12.33 -22.45 -13.55
C LEU A 37 13.85 -22.47 -13.72
N SER A 38 14.58 -23.12 -12.80
CA SER A 38 16.04 -23.14 -12.78
C SER A 38 16.66 -24.05 -13.85
N SER A 39 15.92 -25.03 -14.35
CA SER A 39 16.38 -25.96 -15.39
C SER A 39 16.23 -25.43 -16.82
N ASN A 40 15.65 -24.24 -17.01
CA ASN A 40 15.50 -23.66 -18.34
C ASN A 40 16.89 -23.26 -18.90
N PRO A 41 17.38 -23.91 -19.98
CA PRO A 41 18.74 -23.68 -20.49
C PRO A 41 18.93 -22.30 -21.14
N HIS A 42 17.84 -21.57 -21.40
CA HIS A 42 17.87 -20.25 -22.04
C HIS A 42 17.85 -19.09 -21.04
N ILE A 43 17.64 -19.36 -19.74
CA ILE A 43 17.38 -18.32 -18.74
C ILE A 43 18.46 -18.37 -17.65
N GLY A 44 19.11 -17.24 -17.42
CA GLY A 44 20.09 -17.09 -16.35
C GLY A 44 19.44 -17.09 -14.96
N ARG A 45 20.26 -17.37 -13.93
CA ARG A 45 19.83 -17.42 -12.53
C ARG A 45 19.10 -16.16 -12.08
N GLU A 46 19.68 -15.00 -12.38
CA GLU A 46 19.14 -13.69 -12.01
C GLU A 46 17.73 -13.47 -12.55
N THR A 47 17.49 -13.88 -13.80
CA THR A 47 16.21 -13.65 -14.48
C THR A 47 15.07 -14.44 -13.86
N TRP A 48 15.23 -15.74 -13.63
CA TRP A 48 14.15 -16.55 -13.08
C TRP A 48 13.92 -16.25 -11.59
N LEU A 49 14.97 -15.89 -10.84
CA LEU A 49 14.83 -15.43 -9.45
C LEU A 49 14.09 -14.09 -9.37
N CYS A 50 14.45 -13.12 -10.21
CA CYS A 50 13.76 -11.84 -10.26
C CYS A 50 12.29 -12.02 -10.64
N LEU A 51 11.99 -12.84 -11.65
CA LEU A 51 10.63 -13.19 -12.04
C LEU A 51 9.83 -13.81 -10.89
N ALA A 52 10.38 -14.85 -10.26
CA ALA A 52 9.70 -15.55 -9.17
C ALA A 52 9.47 -14.62 -7.97
N ALA A 53 10.50 -13.89 -7.53
CA ALA A 53 10.39 -12.96 -6.41
C ALA A 53 9.36 -11.86 -6.69
N ALA A 54 9.39 -11.26 -7.88
CA ALA A 54 8.44 -10.20 -8.27
C ALA A 54 6.99 -10.68 -8.24
N VAL A 55 6.72 -11.89 -8.75
CA VAL A 55 5.38 -12.49 -8.70
C VAL A 55 4.96 -12.76 -7.27
N LEU A 56 5.80 -13.41 -6.46
CA LEU A 56 5.49 -13.78 -5.07
C LEU A 56 5.23 -12.56 -4.19
N LEU A 57 5.97 -11.48 -4.37
CA LEU A 57 5.71 -10.21 -3.68
C LEU A 57 4.39 -9.57 -4.11
N THR A 58 4.11 -9.56 -5.42
CA THR A 58 2.91 -8.94 -5.97
C THR A 58 1.64 -9.63 -5.47
N ILE A 59 1.67 -10.96 -5.35
CA ILE A 59 0.56 -11.74 -4.79
C ILE A 59 0.63 -11.88 -3.26
N ASN A 60 1.62 -11.25 -2.62
CA ASN A 60 1.83 -11.29 -1.18
C ASN A 60 1.91 -12.72 -0.61
N SER A 61 2.78 -13.57 -1.17
CA SER A 61 3.06 -14.92 -0.66
C SER A 61 4.42 -14.95 0.03
N SER A 62 4.43 -14.51 1.28
CA SER A 62 5.67 -14.29 2.06
C SER A 62 6.42 -15.59 2.34
N GLU A 63 5.71 -16.66 2.68
CA GLU A 63 6.29 -17.97 2.97
C GLU A 63 6.92 -18.60 1.72
N THR A 64 6.25 -18.55 0.56
CA THR A 64 6.82 -19.05 -0.70
C THR A 64 8.06 -18.27 -1.12
N LEU A 65 8.13 -16.97 -0.79
CA LEU A 65 9.32 -16.15 -1.04
C LEU A 65 10.52 -16.61 -0.19
N CYS A 66 10.29 -17.00 1.07
CA CYS A 66 11.31 -17.62 1.91
C CYS A 66 11.77 -18.98 1.34
N LEU A 67 10.84 -19.81 0.86
CA LEU A 67 11.17 -21.08 0.20
C LEU A 67 11.99 -20.88 -1.09
N LEU A 68 11.71 -19.81 -1.84
CA LEU A 68 12.51 -19.43 -3.02
C LEU A 68 13.95 -19.09 -2.63
N TYR A 69 14.13 -18.32 -1.55
CA TYR A 69 15.44 -18.00 -1.01
C TYR A 69 16.19 -19.27 -0.60
N ASP A 70 15.54 -20.16 0.16
CA ASP A 70 16.14 -21.42 0.61
C ASP A 70 16.54 -22.33 -0.54
N PHE A 71 15.69 -22.46 -1.57
CA PHE A 71 16.00 -23.23 -2.78
C PHE A 71 17.21 -22.68 -3.54
N ALA A 72 17.37 -21.36 -3.55
CA ALA A 72 18.39 -20.69 -4.33
C ALA A 72 19.73 -20.55 -3.61
N LYS A 73 19.81 -20.73 -2.28
CA LYS A 73 21.01 -20.40 -1.48
C LYS A 73 22.32 -21.01 -2.02
N GLY A 74 23.27 -20.12 -2.29
CA GLY A 74 24.70 -20.34 -2.50
C GLY A 74 25.40 -19.06 -2.07
N GLU A 75 26.46 -19.16 -1.25
CA GLU A 75 26.99 -18.04 -0.46
C GLU A 75 27.49 -16.87 -1.33
N THR A 76 26.67 -15.82 -1.47
CA THR A 76 27.11 -14.42 -1.66
C THR A 76 25.90 -13.50 -1.54
N VAL A 77 25.89 -12.66 -0.50
CA VAL A 77 24.86 -11.65 -0.21
C VAL A 77 25.02 -10.44 -1.15
N LYS A 78 24.91 -10.66 -2.46
CA LYS A 78 24.89 -9.60 -3.48
C LYS A 78 23.70 -9.68 -4.44
N ASP A 79 22.91 -10.75 -4.38
CA ASP A 79 21.62 -10.84 -5.08
C ASP A 79 20.55 -10.01 -4.35
N GLN A 80 20.87 -8.80 -3.85
CA GLN A 80 19.85 -7.85 -3.36
C GLN A 80 19.05 -7.38 -4.57
N VAL A 81 18.04 -8.19 -4.85
CA VAL A 81 17.14 -8.16 -5.98
C VAL A 81 16.49 -6.77 -6.08
N TYR A 82 16.29 -6.33 -7.32
CA TYR A 82 15.41 -5.22 -7.74
C TYR A 82 13.93 -5.38 -7.32
N VAL A 83 13.66 -6.20 -6.30
CA VAL A 83 12.38 -6.48 -5.66
C VAL A 83 11.69 -5.21 -5.15
N ALA A 84 12.45 -4.23 -4.63
CA ALA A 84 11.89 -2.94 -4.23
C ALA A 84 11.17 -2.23 -5.40
N SER A 85 11.61 -2.47 -6.64
CA SER A 85 10.96 -1.92 -7.85
C SER A 85 9.54 -2.45 -8.05
N CYS A 86 9.18 -3.58 -7.44
CA CYS A 86 7.81 -4.11 -7.49
C CYS A 86 6.78 -3.13 -6.88
N ILE A 87 7.20 -2.22 -6.00
CA ILE A 87 6.35 -1.15 -5.47
C ILE A 87 5.74 -0.33 -6.61
N SER A 88 6.55 -0.01 -7.62
CA SER A 88 6.12 0.74 -8.81
C SER A 88 5.08 -0.03 -9.63
N PHE A 89 5.23 -1.34 -9.75
CA PHE A 89 4.35 -2.17 -10.60
C PHE A 89 3.09 -2.67 -9.88
N GLY A 90 3.08 -2.71 -8.55
CA GLY A 90 1.95 -3.20 -7.77
C GLY A 90 0.73 -2.28 -7.81
N GLY A 91 0.92 -0.96 -7.92
CA GLY A 91 -0.17 0.02 -7.85
C GLY A 91 -0.26 0.98 -9.04
N VAL A 92 0.88 1.49 -9.52
CA VAL A 92 0.90 2.59 -10.50
C VAL A 92 0.20 2.25 -11.82
N PRO A 93 0.39 1.06 -12.44
CA PRO A 93 -0.31 0.73 -13.67
C PRO A 93 -1.84 0.74 -13.53
N ARG A 94 -2.36 0.28 -12.38
CA ARG A 94 -3.81 0.34 -12.08
C ARG A 94 -4.28 1.78 -11.95
N SER A 95 -3.51 2.64 -11.29
CA SER A 95 -3.81 4.07 -11.20
C SER A 95 -3.83 4.73 -12.58
N ILE A 96 -2.83 4.46 -13.44
CA ILE A 96 -2.77 5.00 -14.82
C ILE A 96 -4.04 4.61 -15.59
N ASN A 97 -4.41 3.33 -15.59
CA ASN A 97 -5.57 2.84 -16.33
C ASN A 97 -6.88 3.49 -15.84
N ASN A 98 -7.08 3.54 -14.52
CA ASN A 98 -8.31 4.11 -13.95
C ASN A 98 -8.38 5.63 -14.13
N LEU A 99 -7.27 6.35 -13.93
CA LEU A 99 -7.23 7.80 -14.14
C LEU A 99 -7.38 8.15 -15.62
N GLY A 100 -6.77 7.40 -16.53
CA GLY A 100 -6.96 7.57 -17.97
C GLY A 100 -8.41 7.34 -18.41
N ALA A 101 -9.04 6.29 -17.88
CA ALA A 101 -10.46 6.02 -18.12
C ALA A 101 -11.37 7.11 -17.53
N LEU A 102 -11.10 7.59 -16.31
CA LEU A 102 -11.85 8.69 -15.72
C LEU A 102 -11.69 9.98 -16.53
N TYR A 103 -10.45 10.34 -16.86
CA TYR A 103 -10.12 11.55 -17.61
C TYR A 103 -10.86 11.58 -18.96
N SER A 104 -10.93 10.45 -19.67
CA SER A 104 -11.64 10.34 -20.95
C SER A 104 -13.15 10.54 -20.85
N HIS A 105 -13.74 10.40 -19.65
CA HIS A 105 -15.16 10.63 -19.38
C HIS A 105 -15.46 12.02 -18.80
N LEU A 106 -14.46 12.76 -18.32
CA LEU A 106 -14.67 14.12 -17.79
C LEU A 106 -15.18 15.06 -18.89
N SER A 107 -16.10 15.97 -18.53
CA SER A 107 -16.54 17.05 -19.42
C SER A 107 -15.40 18.04 -19.67
N TYR A 108 -15.50 18.79 -20.77
CA TYR A 108 -14.48 19.81 -21.11
C TYR A 108 -14.28 20.81 -19.97
N ALA A 109 -15.36 21.33 -19.39
CA ALA A 109 -15.30 22.29 -18.29
C ALA A 109 -14.60 21.73 -17.04
N VAL A 110 -14.78 20.43 -16.73
CA VAL A 110 -14.07 19.81 -15.60
C VAL A 110 -12.60 19.61 -15.93
N ARG A 111 -12.26 19.19 -17.16
CA ARG A 111 -10.86 19.04 -17.60
C ARG A 111 -10.11 20.37 -17.57
N ASP A 112 -10.74 21.44 -18.03
CA ASP A 112 -10.17 22.80 -18.05
C ASP A 112 -9.92 23.34 -16.64
N GLY A 113 -10.72 22.92 -15.66
CA GLY A 113 -10.55 23.26 -14.25
C GLY A 113 -9.57 22.38 -13.47
N LEU A 114 -8.96 21.36 -14.08
CA LEU A 114 -7.92 20.57 -13.42
C LEU A 114 -6.61 21.37 -13.35
N GLU A 115 -5.89 21.24 -12.23
CA GLU A 115 -4.51 21.72 -12.13
C GLU A 115 -3.66 21.06 -13.23
N SER A 116 -2.98 21.88 -14.04
CA SER A 116 -2.09 21.42 -15.10
C SER A 116 -0.63 21.34 -14.64
N ASP A 117 -0.26 22.11 -13.62
CA ASP A 117 1.03 22.07 -12.97
C ASP A 117 1.02 21.15 -11.75
N ALA A 118 2.13 20.47 -11.49
CA ALA A 118 2.27 19.62 -10.33
C ALA A 118 2.35 20.46 -9.03
N ALA A 119 1.23 20.61 -8.31
CA ALA A 119 1.17 21.41 -7.08
C ALA A 119 2.11 20.95 -5.94
N ARG A 120 2.60 19.70 -5.99
CA ARG A 120 3.49 19.10 -4.98
C ARG A 120 4.97 19.20 -5.33
N THR A 121 5.34 19.99 -6.36
CA THR A 121 6.75 20.23 -6.70
C THR A 121 7.48 20.92 -5.55
N GLY A 122 8.60 20.33 -5.11
CA GLY A 122 9.44 20.89 -4.04
C GLY A 122 9.20 20.28 -2.66
N LEU A 123 8.16 19.45 -2.46
CA LEU A 123 8.04 18.65 -1.25
C LEU A 123 9.14 17.59 -1.22
N SER A 124 9.97 17.65 -0.18
CA SER A 124 11.13 16.80 -0.01
C SER A 124 10.86 15.66 0.98
N LYS A 125 11.89 14.85 1.21
CA LYS A 125 11.91 13.88 2.29
C LYS A 125 11.63 14.51 3.67
N ALA A 126 12.00 15.77 3.90
CA ALA A 126 11.80 16.42 5.19
C ALA A 126 10.30 16.55 5.53
N GLU A 127 9.51 17.03 4.57
CA GLU A 127 8.05 17.11 4.69
C GLU A 127 7.41 15.72 4.80
N GLY A 128 7.95 14.74 4.08
CA GLY A 128 7.54 13.35 4.22
C GLY A 128 7.81 12.78 5.63
N LEU A 129 8.96 13.11 6.23
CA LEU A 129 9.33 12.69 7.58
C LEU A 129 8.47 13.38 8.65
N GLU A 130 8.11 14.66 8.44
CA GLU A 130 7.18 15.36 9.33
C GLU A 130 5.81 14.69 9.34
N LEU A 131 5.24 14.43 8.15
CA LEU A 131 3.97 13.71 8.03
C LEU A 131 4.07 12.31 8.65
N TRP A 132 5.15 11.58 8.38
CA TRP A 132 5.42 10.27 8.95
C TRP A 132 5.40 10.28 10.48
N LYS A 133 6.11 11.24 11.10
CA LYS A 133 6.15 11.40 12.56
C LYS A 133 4.79 11.80 13.14
N ASP A 134 4.04 12.65 12.45
CA ASP A 134 2.68 13.02 12.86
C ASP A 134 1.71 11.82 12.75
N ILE A 135 1.96 10.85 11.86
CA ILE A 135 1.17 9.60 11.76
C ILE A 135 1.57 8.59 12.82
N TYR A 136 2.86 8.28 12.96
CA TYR A 136 3.33 7.14 13.76
C TYR A 136 3.79 7.50 15.17
N GLY A 137 3.95 8.79 15.47
CA GLY A 137 4.37 9.29 16.78
C GLY A 137 5.62 8.59 17.29
N VAL A 138 5.53 8.01 18.50
CA VAL A 138 6.65 7.31 19.16
C VAL A 138 7.16 6.07 18.41
N HIS A 139 6.40 5.54 17.45
CA HIS A 139 6.80 4.37 16.65
C HIS A 139 7.50 4.74 15.35
N ALA A 140 7.57 6.03 15.01
CA ALA A 140 8.08 6.51 13.73
C ALA A 140 9.51 6.02 13.44
N ASP A 141 10.43 6.20 14.39
CA ASP A 141 11.84 5.86 14.19
C ASP A 141 12.05 4.35 14.14
N THR A 142 11.39 3.58 15.01
CA THR A 142 11.45 2.10 14.98
C THR A 142 10.92 1.53 13.66
N LEU A 143 9.91 2.15 13.05
CA LEU A 143 9.41 1.71 11.74
C LEU A 143 10.40 2.03 10.62
N ILE A 144 11.07 3.19 10.67
CA ILE A 144 12.14 3.54 9.73
C ILE A 144 13.28 2.52 9.83
N GLU A 145 13.74 2.20 11.05
CA GLU A 145 14.79 1.21 11.28
C GLU A 145 14.44 -0.16 10.70
N LYS A 146 13.19 -0.61 10.89
CA LYS A 146 12.71 -1.88 10.33
C LYS A 146 12.71 -1.87 8.80
N LEU A 147 12.22 -0.81 8.17
CA LEU A 147 12.18 -0.69 6.72
C LEU A 147 13.59 -0.67 6.13
N SER A 148 14.51 0.08 6.73
CA SER A 148 15.93 0.12 6.33
C SER A 148 16.63 -1.23 6.49
N ALA A 149 16.23 -2.03 7.50
CA ALA A 149 16.73 -3.39 7.67
C ALA A 149 16.20 -4.37 6.62
N PHE A 150 15.00 -4.14 6.07
CA PHE A 150 14.47 -4.94 4.96
C PHE A 150 15.17 -4.62 3.64
N HIS A 151 15.45 -3.34 3.39
CA HIS A 151 16.25 -2.87 2.26
C HIS A 151 16.78 -1.46 2.55
N PRO A 152 18.08 -1.17 2.30
CA PRO A 152 18.70 0.10 2.68
C PRO A 152 17.98 1.33 2.12
N ASP A 153 17.49 1.26 0.89
CA ASP A 153 16.81 2.39 0.24
C ASP A 153 15.29 2.45 0.53
N LEU A 154 14.69 1.47 1.21
CA LEU A 154 13.22 1.38 1.29
C LEU A 154 12.62 2.51 2.14
N ALA A 155 13.20 2.79 3.30
CA ALA A 155 12.76 3.90 4.13
C ALA A 155 12.99 5.25 3.42
N GLU A 156 14.13 5.39 2.74
CA GLU A 156 14.48 6.57 1.96
C GLU A 156 13.43 6.84 0.88
N TYR A 157 13.13 5.82 0.08
CA TYR A 157 12.20 5.92 -1.04
C TYR A 157 10.77 6.20 -0.58
N ILE A 158 10.31 5.53 0.48
CA ILE A 158 8.97 5.78 1.05
C ILE A 158 8.86 7.24 1.53
N LEU A 159 9.85 7.75 2.25
CA LEU A 159 9.80 9.13 2.74
C LEU A 159 9.93 10.17 1.62
N ALA A 160 10.88 9.96 0.70
CA ALA A 160 11.21 10.91 -0.36
C ALA A 160 10.26 10.86 -1.57
N SER A 161 9.53 9.76 -1.79
CA SER A 161 8.71 9.55 -2.99
C SER A 161 7.23 9.26 -2.71
N HIS A 162 6.88 8.75 -1.52
CA HIS A 162 5.49 8.51 -1.14
C HIS A 162 5.01 9.58 -0.16
N TYR A 163 5.66 9.71 0.98
CA TYR A 163 5.17 10.62 2.02
C TYR A 163 5.34 12.08 1.61
N GLY A 164 6.53 12.49 1.15
CA GLY A 164 6.78 13.86 0.71
C GLY A 164 5.94 14.29 -0.49
N PRO A 165 6.24 13.81 -1.72
CA PRO A 165 5.65 14.38 -2.92
C PRO A 165 4.26 13.85 -3.29
N LEU A 166 3.78 12.77 -2.65
CA LEU A 166 2.47 12.16 -2.99
C LEU A 166 1.42 12.34 -1.89
N LEU A 167 1.78 12.12 -0.62
CA LEU A 167 0.81 12.11 0.50
C LEU A 167 0.75 13.40 1.31
N THR A 168 1.85 14.16 1.37
CA THR A 168 1.82 15.48 2.01
C THR A 168 1.00 16.44 1.16
N ASP A 169 0.12 17.18 1.83
CA ASP A 169 -0.61 18.26 1.18
C ASP A 169 0.36 19.36 0.74
N PRO A 170 0.16 19.95 -0.45
CA PRO A 170 0.93 21.13 -0.83
C PRO A 170 0.59 22.32 0.10
N PRO A 171 1.41 23.39 0.08
CA PRO A 171 1.11 24.63 0.79
C PRO A 171 -0.32 25.13 0.54
N ALA A 172 -0.89 25.85 1.51
CA ALA A 172 -2.27 26.32 1.43
C ALA A 172 -2.43 27.54 0.51
N GLU A 173 -2.25 27.34 -0.79
CA GLU A 173 -2.41 28.39 -1.81
C GLU A 173 -3.82 28.37 -2.43
N PRO A 174 -4.39 29.53 -2.81
CA PRO A 174 -5.69 29.59 -3.48
C PRO A 174 -5.72 28.74 -4.76
N GLY A 175 -6.70 27.84 -4.85
CA GLY A 175 -6.89 26.97 -6.00
C GLY A 175 -6.14 25.64 -5.93
N GLN A 176 -5.28 25.42 -4.93
CA GLN A 176 -4.61 24.13 -4.76
C GLN A 176 -5.46 23.10 -4.02
N PHE A 177 -5.59 21.91 -4.60
CA PHE A 177 -6.31 20.79 -3.99
C PHE A 177 -5.49 20.14 -2.86
N ARG A 178 -6.06 20.17 -1.66
CA ARG A 178 -5.56 19.50 -0.46
C ARG A 178 -6.50 18.38 -0.08
N LEU A 179 -5.95 17.18 0.09
CA LEU A 179 -6.72 15.98 0.40
C LEU A 179 -6.97 15.87 1.91
N GLY A 180 -6.00 16.26 2.73
CA GLY A 180 -6.08 16.19 4.18
C GLY A 180 -5.94 14.79 4.76
N ARG A 181 -5.53 14.69 6.03
CA ARG A 181 -5.23 13.42 6.71
C ARG A 181 -6.43 12.47 6.75
N VAL A 182 -7.63 12.99 6.97
CA VAL A 182 -8.85 12.17 7.14
C VAL A 182 -9.19 11.43 5.84
N LEU A 183 -9.26 12.14 4.70
CA LEU A 183 -9.56 11.50 3.41
C LEU A 183 -8.42 10.60 2.93
N THR A 184 -7.16 10.98 3.18
CA THR A 184 -6.01 10.10 2.93
C THR A 184 -6.13 8.78 3.68
N SER A 185 -6.55 8.79 4.95
CA SER A 185 -6.78 7.56 5.71
C SER A 185 -7.99 6.75 5.19
N VAL A 186 -9.08 7.40 4.80
CA VAL A 186 -10.24 6.70 4.18
C VAL A 186 -9.83 5.98 2.90
N ILE A 187 -9.09 6.66 2.02
CA ILE A 187 -8.56 6.08 0.77
C ILE A 187 -7.62 4.91 1.08
N ALA A 188 -6.71 5.06 2.04
CA ALA A 188 -5.78 4.01 2.41
C ALA A 188 -6.51 2.76 2.94
N ILE A 189 -7.48 2.92 3.85
CA ILE A 189 -8.27 1.80 4.40
C ILE A 189 -9.00 1.08 3.26
N ALA A 190 -9.70 1.81 2.38
CA ALA A 190 -10.46 1.22 1.29
C ALA A 190 -9.55 0.50 0.27
N ALA A 191 -8.47 1.14 -0.16
CA ALA A 191 -7.55 0.55 -1.14
C ALA A 191 -6.85 -0.71 -0.60
N LEU A 192 -6.38 -0.67 0.66
CA LEU A 192 -5.73 -1.81 1.31
C LEU A 192 -6.72 -2.96 1.57
N ARG A 193 -7.95 -2.64 1.99
CA ARG A 193 -9.02 -3.64 2.17
C ARG A 193 -9.37 -4.31 0.84
N ALA A 194 -9.43 -3.54 -0.26
CA ALA A 194 -9.74 -4.06 -1.59
C ALA A 194 -8.62 -4.91 -2.21
N VAL A 195 -7.34 -4.58 -1.95
CA VAL A 195 -6.19 -5.36 -2.48
C VAL A 195 -6.01 -6.71 -1.78
N THR A 196 -6.57 -6.88 -0.57
CA THR A 196 -6.43 -8.08 0.28
C THR A 196 -4.97 -8.38 0.65
N GLY A 197 -4.71 -9.34 1.53
CA GLY A 197 -3.35 -9.72 1.94
C GLY A 197 -2.66 -8.79 2.95
N VAL A 198 -3.18 -7.59 3.15
CA VAL A 198 -2.50 -6.51 3.89
C VAL A 198 -3.30 -6.04 5.13
N GLY A 199 -3.89 -6.99 5.85
CA GLY A 199 -4.76 -6.70 7.01
C GLY A 199 -4.07 -5.93 8.14
N LEU A 200 -2.76 -6.11 8.32
CA LEU A 200 -1.97 -5.33 9.29
C LEU A 200 -1.89 -3.85 8.88
N GLN A 201 -1.76 -3.56 7.59
CA GLN A 201 -1.75 -2.21 7.06
C GLN A 201 -3.15 -1.58 7.19
N VAL A 202 -4.22 -2.32 6.90
CA VAL A 202 -5.60 -1.87 7.17
C VAL A 202 -5.76 -1.46 8.63
N THR A 203 -5.30 -2.31 9.56
CA THR A 203 -5.33 -2.02 11.01
C THR A 203 -4.59 -0.73 11.34
N SER A 204 -3.39 -0.55 10.81
CA SER A 204 -2.57 0.65 11.04
C SER A 204 -3.28 1.92 10.55
N HIS A 205 -3.90 1.89 9.37
CA HIS A 205 -4.62 3.05 8.83
C HIS A 205 -5.95 3.32 9.53
N VAL A 206 -6.63 2.31 10.09
CA VAL A 206 -7.78 2.51 10.99
C VAL A 206 -7.33 3.28 12.24
N TYR A 207 -6.23 2.89 12.88
CA TYR A 207 -5.68 3.67 14.01
C TYR A 207 -5.28 5.09 13.59
N GLY A 208 -4.69 5.24 12.40
CA GLY A 208 -4.34 6.54 11.82
C GLY A 208 -5.55 7.45 11.64
N LEU A 209 -6.66 6.94 11.09
CA LEU A 209 -7.90 7.69 10.92
C LEU A 209 -8.44 8.18 12.27
N LYS A 210 -8.54 7.27 13.25
CA LYS A 210 -9.06 7.58 14.60
C LYS A 210 -8.20 8.60 15.35
N ALA A 211 -6.91 8.68 15.02
CA ALA A 211 -5.96 9.62 15.60
C ALA A 211 -5.83 10.93 14.80
N ALA A 212 -6.40 11.03 13.60
CA ALA A 212 -6.31 12.23 12.79
C ALA A 212 -6.97 13.43 13.50
N LYS A 213 -6.41 14.63 13.34
CA LYS A 213 -7.05 15.85 13.84
C LYS A 213 -8.22 16.20 12.93
N ASP A 214 -9.35 16.53 13.54
CA ASP A 214 -10.49 17.13 12.85
C ASP A 214 -10.20 18.63 12.66
N ASP A 215 -9.88 19.02 11.44
CA ASP A 215 -9.63 20.41 11.04
C ASP A 215 -10.89 21.09 10.47
N GLY A 216 -12.05 20.42 10.53
CA GLY A 216 -13.32 20.93 10.04
C GLY A 216 -13.50 20.86 8.52
N THR A 217 -12.51 20.36 7.76
CA THR A 217 -12.58 20.26 6.29
C THR A 217 -13.47 19.10 5.83
N VAL A 218 -13.54 18.03 6.63
CA VAL A 218 -14.31 16.83 6.30
C VAL A 218 -15.61 16.77 7.10
N LYS A 219 -16.74 16.88 6.39
CA LYS A 219 -18.06 16.69 6.98
C LYS A 219 -18.16 15.28 7.58
N GLY A 220 -18.55 15.20 8.86
CA GLY A 220 -18.70 13.93 9.56
C GLY A 220 -17.38 13.31 10.04
N CYS A 221 -16.27 14.05 10.08
CA CYS A 221 -14.97 13.57 10.54
C CYS A 221 -15.05 12.78 11.87
N LYS A 222 -15.66 13.35 12.91
CA LYS A 222 -15.82 12.66 14.20
C LYS A 222 -16.56 11.33 14.11
N TRP A 223 -17.54 11.22 13.22
CA TRP A 223 -18.26 9.98 13.00
C TRP A 223 -17.38 8.95 12.25
N LEU A 224 -16.64 9.37 11.22
CA LEU A 224 -15.67 8.51 10.52
C LEU A 224 -14.59 7.95 11.47
N GLN A 225 -14.22 8.74 12.47
CA GLN A 225 -13.25 8.37 13.52
C GLN A 225 -13.83 7.47 14.62
N SER A 226 -15.15 7.25 14.64
CA SER A 226 -15.78 6.29 15.52
C SER A 226 -15.56 4.85 15.02
N ASP A 227 -15.83 3.86 15.87
CA ASP A 227 -15.79 2.46 15.42
C ASP A 227 -16.90 2.17 14.40
N GLU A 228 -18.05 2.82 14.52
CA GLU A 228 -19.15 2.73 13.54
C GLU A 228 -18.72 3.24 12.17
N GLY A 229 -18.08 4.42 12.11
CA GLY A 229 -17.58 4.98 10.85
C GLY A 229 -16.49 4.11 10.22
N CYS A 230 -15.57 3.58 11.03
CA CYS A 230 -14.53 2.66 10.54
C CYS A 230 -15.15 1.35 9.99
N MET A 231 -16.15 0.79 10.68
CA MET A 231 -16.90 -0.37 10.18
C MET A 231 -17.65 -0.06 8.88
N TRP A 232 -18.23 1.14 8.77
CA TRP A 232 -18.91 1.57 7.55
C TRP A 232 -17.95 1.63 6.35
N ILE A 233 -16.74 2.18 6.52
CA ILE A 233 -15.73 2.21 5.45
C ILE A 233 -15.39 0.79 4.99
N LEU A 234 -15.14 -0.13 5.93
CA LEU A 234 -14.78 -1.52 5.62
C LEU A 234 -15.93 -2.25 4.89
N ARG A 235 -17.15 -2.19 5.42
CA ARG A 235 -18.33 -2.84 4.82
C ARG A 235 -18.65 -2.26 3.45
N THR A 236 -18.60 -0.94 3.31
CA THR A 236 -18.84 -0.27 2.02
C THR A 236 -17.79 -0.67 1.00
N THR A 237 -16.52 -0.83 1.41
CA THR A 237 -15.48 -1.34 0.52
C THR A 237 -15.79 -2.75 0.07
N ASP A 238 -16.15 -3.64 1.00
CA ASP A 238 -16.52 -5.03 0.69
C ASP A 238 -17.73 -5.08 -0.26
N ASP A 239 -18.75 -4.24 -0.04
CA ASP A 239 -19.95 -4.16 -0.87
C ASP A 239 -19.63 -3.69 -2.29
N ILE A 240 -18.78 -2.68 -2.46
CA ILE A 240 -18.31 -2.21 -3.77
C ILE A 240 -17.54 -3.32 -4.48
N VAL A 241 -16.57 -3.95 -3.81
CA VAL A 241 -15.75 -5.04 -4.38
C VAL A 241 -16.65 -6.21 -4.80
N ASN A 242 -17.58 -6.62 -3.93
CA ASN A 242 -18.49 -7.73 -4.23
C ASN A 242 -19.44 -7.39 -5.39
N THR A 243 -19.91 -6.15 -5.49
CA THR A 243 -20.81 -5.73 -6.57
C THR A 243 -20.06 -5.70 -7.90
N VAL A 244 -18.86 -5.12 -7.96
CA VAL A 244 -18.08 -4.96 -9.20
C VAL A 244 -17.44 -6.27 -9.67
N LEU A 245 -17.00 -7.15 -8.77
CA LEU A 245 -16.35 -8.42 -9.15
C LEU A 245 -17.33 -9.58 -9.35
N ARG A 246 -18.60 -9.44 -8.94
CA ARG A 246 -19.64 -10.47 -9.14
C ARG A 246 -20.71 -10.08 -10.18
N SER A 247 -20.66 -8.85 -10.71
CA SER A 247 -21.45 -8.41 -11.87
C SER A 247 -20.83 -8.90 -13.18
#